data_AF-F0JKL3-F1
#
_entry.id   AF-F0JKL3-F1
#
_cell.length_a   1.000
_cell.length_b   1.000
_cell.length_c   1.000
_cell.angle_alpha   90.00
_cell.angle_beta   90.00
_cell.angle_gamma   90.00
#
_symmetry.space_group_name_H-M   'P 1'
#
loop_
_entity.id
_entity.type
_entity.pdbx_description
1 polymer ?
#
loop_
_entity_poly.entity_id
_entity_poly.type
_entity_poly.pdbx_seq_one_letter_code
_entity_poly.pdbx_strand_id
1 'polypeptide(L)'
;MITCTKCGTRNADNTLACARCGNKLQSSRRATAGPDTGTAPLEPFRHQGVSPDLLRSLKRMLEAWAYVLILGSVAAACIVYRIWWPLYPTVALIALLLWLRRV
;
A
#
# COMPACT_ATOMS: atom_id res chain seq x y z
N MET A 1 -6.12 -26.13 -30.30
CA MET A 1 -7.57 -25.99 -30.04
C MET A 1 -7.78 -26.00 -28.53
N ILE A 2 -8.65 -25.14 -27.97
CA ILE A 2 -8.87 -25.06 -26.52
C ILE A 2 -10.30 -25.47 -26.15
N THR A 3 -10.43 -26.34 -25.14
CA THR A 3 -11.73 -26.80 -24.65
C THR A 3 -12.15 -25.98 -23.45
N CYS A 4 -13.39 -25.47 -23.46
CA CYS A 4 -13.92 -24.71 -22.34
C CYS A 4 -14.10 -25.59 -21.11
N THR A 5 -13.47 -25.21 -19.99
CA THR A 5 -13.57 -25.91 -18.69
C THR A 5 -14.96 -25.85 -18.06
N LYS A 6 -15.82 -24.92 -18.49
CA LYS A 6 -17.17 -24.74 -17.95
C LYS A 6 -18.24 -25.52 -18.71
N CYS A 7 -18.21 -25.51 -20.04
CA CYS A 7 -19.28 -26.09 -20.88
C CYS A 7 -18.80 -27.12 -21.90
N GLY A 8 -17.52 -27.49 -21.88
CA GLY A 8 -16.94 -28.53 -22.75
C GLY A 8 -16.84 -28.18 -24.24
N THR A 9 -17.22 -26.96 -24.64
CA THR A 9 -17.20 -26.56 -26.06
C THR A 9 -15.77 -26.31 -26.53
N ARG A 10 -15.44 -26.80 -27.73
CA ARG A 10 -14.15 -26.54 -28.39
C ARG A 10 -14.15 -25.15 -29.04
N ASN A 11 -13.13 -24.35 -28.75
CA ASN A 11 -12.92 -23.03 -29.33
C ASN A 11 -11.52 -22.97 -29.95
N ALA A 12 -11.28 -21.99 -30.83
CA ALA A 12 -9.95 -21.75 -31.37
C ALA A 12 -9.00 -21.21 -30.27
N ASP A 13 -7.71 -21.52 -30.33
CA ASP A 13 -6.73 -21.18 -29.27
C ASP A 13 -6.58 -19.68 -29.02
N ASN A 14 -6.89 -18.87 -30.01
CA ASN A 14 -6.82 -17.42 -29.96
C ASN A 14 -8.07 -16.76 -29.36
N THR A 15 -9.10 -17.55 -28.97
CA THR A 15 -10.33 -17.00 -28.39
C THR A 15 -10.16 -16.64 -26.92
N LEU A 16 -10.51 -15.41 -26.55
CA LEU A 16 -10.41 -14.93 -25.16
C LEU A 16 -11.55 -15.46 -24.28
N ALA A 17 -12.70 -15.73 -24.89
CA ALA A 17 -13.90 -16.22 -24.23
C ALA A 17 -14.56 -17.32 -25.07
N CYS A 18 -15.27 -18.22 -24.39
CA CYS A 18 -15.99 -19.31 -25.05
C CYS A 18 -17.19 -18.77 -25.83
N ALA A 19 -17.31 -19.16 -27.10
CA ALA A 19 -18.40 -18.76 -27.98
C ALA A 19 -19.80 -19.23 -27.53
N ARG A 20 -19.86 -20.24 -26.66
CA ARG A 20 -21.13 -20.82 -26.17
C ARG A 20 -21.58 -20.25 -24.83
N CYS A 21 -20.68 -20.14 -23.84
CA CYS A 21 -21.05 -19.79 -22.46
C CYS A 21 -20.40 -18.50 -21.95
N GLY A 22 -19.57 -17.84 -22.75
CA GLY A 22 -18.87 -16.60 -22.38
C GLY A 22 -17.76 -16.78 -21.34
N ASN A 23 -17.46 -18.00 -20.89
CA ASN A 23 -16.39 -18.24 -19.92
C ASN A 23 -15.03 -17.83 -20.49
N LYS A 24 -14.23 -17.12 -19.69
CA LYS A 24 -12.89 -16.66 -20.10
C LYS A 24 -11.97 -17.87 -20.29
N LEU A 25 -11.33 -17.94 -21.46
CA LEU A 25 -10.42 -19.02 -21.84
C LEU A 25 -8.96 -18.56 -21.82
N GLN A 26 -8.70 -17.33 -22.25
CA GLN A 26 -7.36 -16.77 -22.36
C GLN A 26 -7.34 -15.33 -21.82
N SER A 27 -6.18 -14.89 -21.32
CA SER A 27 -5.99 -13.49 -20.95
C SER A 27 -5.70 -12.67 -22.22
N SER A 28 -6.19 -11.43 -22.31
CA SER A 28 -5.91 -10.51 -23.42
C SER A 28 -4.45 -10.07 -23.49
N ARG A 29 -3.62 -10.45 -22.51
CA ARG A 29 -2.20 -10.15 -22.48
C ARG A 29 -1.50 -11.04 -23.51
N ARG A 30 -1.46 -10.58 -24.77
CA ARG A 30 -0.47 -11.05 -25.73
C ARG A 30 0.89 -10.72 -25.12
N ALA A 31 1.69 -11.73 -24.83
CA ALA A 31 3.12 -11.50 -24.76
C ALA A 31 3.49 -10.91 -26.12
N THR A 32 3.89 -9.64 -26.14
CA THR A 32 4.47 -9.05 -27.33
C THR A 32 5.69 -9.91 -27.62
N ALA A 33 5.61 -10.75 -28.65
CA ALA A 33 6.76 -11.45 -29.19
C ALA A 33 7.66 -10.37 -29.79
N GLY A 34 8.45 -9.72 -28.93
CA GLY A 34 9.73 -9.15 -29.35
C GLY A 34 10.58 -10.30 -29.90
N PRO A 35 11.56 -10.00 -30.77
CA PRO A 35 12.32 -11.02 -31.47
C PRO A 35 12.82 -12.08 -30.47
N ASP A 36 12.48 -13.34 -30.75
CA ASP A 36 12.85 -14.52 -29.96
C ASP A 36 14.37 -14.67 -29.92
N THR A 37 15.05 -13.90 -29.08
CA THR A 37 16.34 -14.26 -28.53
C THR A 37 16.06 -15.15 -27.32
N GLY A 38 15.89 -16.44 -27.59
CA GLY A 38 15.80 -17.46 -26.57
C GLY A 38 16.97 -17.38 -25.59
N THR A 39 16.73 -17.81 -24.36
CA THR A 39 17.76 -18.06 -23.33
C THR A 39 18.48 -16.85 -22.73
N ALA A 40 17.90 -15.65 -22.75
CA ALA A 40 18.34 -14.63 -21.80
C ALA A 40 17.81 -15.00 -20.39
N PRO A 41 18.69 -15.18 -19.37
CA PRO A 41 18.24 -15.34 -18.00
C PRO A 41 17.32 -14.18 -17.63
N LEU A 42 16.15 -14.49 -17.07
CA LEU A 42 15.26 -13.46 -16.53
C LEU A 42 16.07 -12.64 -15.53
N GLU A 43 16.15 -11.32 -15.73
CA GLU A 43 16.84 -10.47 -14.78
C GLU A 43 16.22 -10.67 -13.39
N PRO A 44 17.03 -10.98 -12.36
CA PRO A 44 16.54 -11.10 -11.00
C PRO A 44 15.80 -9.82 -10.63
N PHE A 45 14.62 -9.98 -10.04
CA PHE A 45 13.81 -8.85 -9.59
C PHE A 45 14.63 -8.03 -8.58
N ARG A 46 15.21 -6.93 -9.04
CA ARG A 46 15.90 -5.98 -8.16
C ARG A 46 14.84 -5.06 -7.59
N HIS A 47 14.56 -5.22 -6.32
CA HIS A 47 13.83 -4.21 -5.56
C HIS A 47 14.59 -2.89 -5.68
N GLN A 48 14.04 -1.94 -6.44
CA GLN A 48 14.40 -0.54 -6.28
C GLN A 48 14.12 -0.19 -4.83
N GLY A 49 15.18 0.07 -4.07
CA GLY A 49 15.10 0.37 -2.65
C GLY A 49 14.10 1.49 -2.35
N VAL A 50 13.69 1.62 -1.10
CA VAL A 50 12.70 2.61 -0.69
C VAL A 50 13.21 4.01 -1.05
N SER A 51 12.41 4.76 -1.83
CA SER A 51 12.81 6.10 -2.24
C SER A 51 12.96 7.03 -1.04
N PRO A 52 13.92 7.96 -1.07
CA PRO A 52 14.15 8.89 0.04
C PRO A 52 12.92 9.76 0.34
N ASP A 53 12.08 10.03 -0.66
CA ASP A 53 10.83 10.79 -0.51
C ASP A 53 9.75 10.02 0.25
N LEU A 54 9.65 8.70 0.04
CA LEU A 54 8.74 7.84 0.82
C LEU A 54 9.19 7.77 2.28
N LEU A 55 10.49 7.63 2.54
CA LEU A 55 11.04 7.65 3.90
C LEU A 55 10.77 8.99 4.61
N ARG A 56 10.92 10.10 3.91
CA ARG A 56 10.62 11.44 4.44
C ARG A 56 9.14 11.58 4.78
N SER A 57 8.25 11.04 3.93
CA SER A 57 6.81 11.05 4.15
C SER A 57 6.40 10.16 5.33
N LEU A 58 6.97 8.95 5.42
CA LEU A 58 6.81 8.04 6.56
C LEU A 58 7.26 8.67 7.87
N LYS A 59 8.40 9.38 7.87
CA LYS A 59 8.90 10.08 9.06
C LYS A 59 7.92 11.13 9.57
N ARG A 60 7.35 11.94 8.66
CA ARG A 60 6.33 12.94 9.02
C ARG A 60 5.05 12.30 9.57
N MET A 61 4.63 11.18 8.98
CA MET A 61 3.48 10.41 9.46
C MET A 61 3.73 9.90 10.89
N LEU A 62 4.88 9.24 11.11
CA LEU A 62 5.26 8.69 12.42
C LEU A 62 5.30 9.77 13.50
N GLU A 63 5.78 10.96 13.14
CA GLU A 63 5.87 12.11 14.02
C GLU A 63 4.50 12.66 14.43
N ALA A 64 3.55 12.76 13.49
CA ALA A 64 2.17 13.11 13.81
C ALA A 64 1.53 12.07 14.76
N TRP A 65 1.76 10.78 14.51
CA TRP A 65 1.28 9.71 15.36
C TRP A 65 1.90 9.75 16.77
N ALA A 66 3.18 10.07 16.89
CA ALA A 66 3.84 10.23 18.18
C ALA A 66 3.20 11.34 19.03
N TYR A 67 2.85 12.48 18.41
CA TYR A 67 2.15 13.56 19.12
C TYR A 67 0.76 13.14 19.60
N VAL A 68 0.00 12.45 18.76
CA VAL A 68 -1.33 11.93 19.13
C VAL A 68 -1.23 10.94 20.28
N LEU A 69 -0.23 10.05 20.27
CA LEU A 69 -0.01 9.09 21.35
C LEU A 69 0.41 9.76 22.66
N ILE A 70 1.28 10.77 22.59
CA ILE A 70 1.66 11.54 23.78
C ILE A 70 0.43 12.26 24.36
N LEU A 71 -0.34 12.96 23.53
CA LEU A 71 -1.54 13.66 23.97
C LEU A 71 -2.58 12.68 24.56
N GLY A 72 -2.81 11.57 23.87
CA GLY A 72 -3.75 10.53 24.30
C GLY A 72 -3.32 9.86 25.61
N SER A 73 -2.03 9.55 25.78
CA SER A 73 -1.51 8.93 27.00
C SER A 73 -1.60 9.87 28.20
N VAL A 74 -1.31 11.16 28.02
CA VAL A 74 -1.50 12.18 29.05
C VAL A 74 -2.97 12.33 29.43
N ALA A 75 -3.88 12.38 28.45
CA ALA A 75 -5.32 12.45 28.69
C ALA A 75 -5.82 11.22 29.48
N ALA A 76 -5.37 10.01 29.09
CA ALA A 76 -5.70 8.77 29.78
C ALA A 76 -5.18 8.78 31.23
N ALA A 77 -3.94 9.22 31.46
CA ALA A 77 -3.38 9.37 32.80
C ALA A 77 -4.20 10.35 33.65
N CYS A 78 -4.61 11.50 33.11
CA CYS A 78 -5.44 12.47 33.84
C CYS A 78 -6.79 11.88 34.26
N ILE A 79 -7.40 11.05 33.41
CA ILE A 79 -8.66 10.34 33.72
C ILE A 79 -8.45 9.33 34.86
N VAL A 80 -7.36 8.55 34.82
CA VAL A 80 -7.04 7.50 35.81
C VAL A 80 -6.72 8.10 37.18
N TYR A 81 -5.88 9.14 37.23
CA TYR A 81 -5.44 9.74 38.49
C TYR A 81 -6.41 10.78 39.05
N ARG A 82 -7.48 11.15 38.31
CA ARG A 82 -8.45 12.20 38.68
C ARG A 82 -7.82 13.56 39.02
N ILE A 83 -6.59 13.80 38.58
CA ILE A 83 -5.84 15.05 38.78
C ILE A 83 -5.78 15.75 37.42
N TRP A 84 -6.39 16.94 37.32
CA TRP A 84 -6.64 17.65 36.05
C TRP A 84 -5.58 18.70 35.74
N TRP A 85 -4.78 19.08 36.74
CA TRP A 85 -3.74 20.09 36.60
C TRP A 85 -2.59 19.77 35.62
N PRO A 86 -2.10 18.51 35.47
CA PRO A 86 -1.00 18.19 34.53
C PRO A 86 -1.41 18.26 33.05
N LEU A 87 -2.70 18.39 32.76
CA LEU A 87 -3.23 18.54 31.40
C LEU A 87 -2.90 19.94 30.83
N TYR A 88 -2.88 20.98 31.67
CA TYR A 88 -2.55 22.34 31.26
C TYR A 88 -1.09 22.52 30.79
N PRO A 89 -0.04 22.11 31.53
CA PRO A 89 1.34 22.27 31.10
C PRO A 89 1.69 21.40 29.89
N THR A 90 1.07 20.23 29.75
CA THR A 90 1.29 19.34 28.60
C THR A 90 0.71 19.91 27.32
N VAL A 91 -0.52 20.45 27.36
CA VAL A 91 -1.10 21.17 26.22
C VAL A 91 -0.28 22.43 25.89
N ALA A 92 0.14 23.19 26.89
CA ALA A 92 0.98 24.38 26.68
C ALA A 92 2.32 24.04 26.03
N LEU A 93 2.97 22.94 26.44
CA LEU A 93 4.25 22.50 25.91
C LEU A 93 4.11 21.93 24.48
N ILE A 94 3.03 21.23 24.18
CA ILE A 94 2.71 20.78 22.81
C ILE A 94 2.40 21.97 21.92
N ALA A 95 1.60 22.93 22.37
CA ALA A 95 1.31 24.14 21.62
C ALA A 95 2.58 24.98 21.35
N LEU A 96 3.45 25.11 22.36
CA LEU A 96 4.75 25.77 22.22
C LEU A 96 5.66 25.03 21.22
N LEU A 97 5.69 23.70 21.27
CA LEU A 97 6.46 22.88 20.32
C LEU A 97 5.94 23.02 18.89
N LEU A 98 4.61 23.03 18.69
CA LEU A 98 4.00 23.26 17.38
C LEU A 98 4.27 24.68 16.87
N TRP A 99 4.26 25.67 17.74
CA TRP A 99 4.55 27.07 17.41
C TRP A 99 6.03 27.28 17.06
N LEU A 100 6.95 26.72 17.85
CA LEU A 100 8.40 26.76 17.58
C LEU A 100 8.77 26.00 16.31
N ARG A 101 8.03 24.93 15.99
CA ARG A 101 8.22 24.19 14.73
C ARG A 101 7.70 24.92 13.51
N ARG A 102 6.95 26.01 13.69
CA ARG A 102 6.51 26.92 12.63
C ARG A 102 6.04 26.15 11.40
N VAL A 103 4.96 25.39 11.58
CA VAL A 103 4.05 25.05 10.47
C VAL A 103 3.66 26.34 9.75
#